data_AF-A0AA85BDX2-F1
#
_entry.id   AF-A0AA85BDX2-F1
#
_cell.length_a   1.000
_cell.length_b   1.000
_cell.length_c   1.000
_cell.angle_alpha   90.00
_cell.angle_beta   90.00
_cell.angle_gamma   90.00
#
_symmetry.space_group_name_H-M   'P 1'
#
loop_
_entity.id
_entity.type
_entity.pdbx_description
1 polymer ?
#
loop_
_entity_poly.entity_id
_entity_poly.type
_entity_poly.pdbx_seq_one_letter_code
_entity_poly.pdbx_strand_id
1 'polypeptide(L)'
;MIISSGLLCLITALIGLIGLIKQKQCIALIHIGGLMISAIIEFSTATMSAVSKDQFFMKVNSSLHESVVHYHQDFDIKNEFNNLQMTLGCCGASYFRDYLKIHSTTPSSCKPTSYGFGCVAAITRYMQQYIILLMYLCFIFAILKGIYVTISILLFRKTVGKENSSV
;
A
#
# COMPACT_ATOMS: atom_id res chain seq x y z
N MET A 1 0.86 -4.83 -6.97
CA MET A 1 2.10 -4.37 -6.29
C MET A 1 2.32 -5.06 -4.95
N ILE A 2 1.36 -5.02 -4.00
CA ILE A 2 1.52 -5.65 -2.67
C ILE A 2 1.83 -7.15 -2.78
N ILE A 3 1.07 -7.88 -3.63
CA ILE A 3 1.27 -9.32 -3.83
C ILE A 3 2.63 -9.60 -4.48
N SER A 4 3.02 -8.82 -5.50
CA SER A 4 4.27 -9.01 -6.23
C SER A 4 5.50 -8.67 -5.38
N SER A 5 5.46 -7.58 -4.60
CA SER A 5 6.54 -7.21 -3.68
C SER A 5 6.64 -8.20 -2.52
N GLY A 6 5.49 -8.66 -1.99
CA GLY A 6 5.46 -9.67 -0.94
C GLY A 6 6.10 -10.99 -1.36
N LEU A 7 5.84 -11.45 -2.59
CA LEU A 7 6.47 -12.65 -3.13
C LEU A 7 7.99 -12.49 -3.26
N LEU A 8 8.46 -11.32 -3.74
CA LEU A 8 9.89 -11.04 -3.84
C LEU A 8 10.58 -11.02 -2.46
N CYS A 9 9.94 -10.40 -1.47
CA CYS A 9 10.42 -10.41 -0.08
C CYS A 9 10.51 -11.84 0.47
N LEU A 10 9.54 -12.70 0.17
CA LEU A 10 9.57 -14.11 0.60
C LEU A 10 10.74 -14.86 -0.03
N ILE A 11 10.95 -14.72 -1.33
CA ILE A 11 12.04 -15.39 -2.06
C ILE A 11 13.40 -14.95 -1.51
N THR A 12 13.61 -13.64 -1.36
CA THR A 12 14.86 -13.10 -0.81
C THR A 12 15.10 -13.55 0.63
N ALA A 13 14.06 -13.65 1.46
CA ALA A 13 14.18 -14.20 2.82
C ALA A 13 14.62 -15.67 2.83
N LEU A 14 14.06 -16.52 1.95
CA LEU A 14 14.46 -17.93 1.84
C LEU A 14 15.92 -18.07 1.39
N ILE A 15 16.35 -17.27 0.41
CA ILE A 15 17.74 -17.25 -0.06
C ILE A 15 18.68 -16.82 1.07
N GLY A 16 18.30 -15.79 1.84
CA GLY A 16 19.06 -15.36 3.02
C GLY A 16 19.21 -16.46 4.07
N LEU A 17 18.13 -17.21 4.35
CA LEU A 17 18.17 -18.34 5.27
C LEU A 17 19.08 -19.47 4.76
N ILE A 18 18.98 -19.81 3.48
CA ILE A 18 19.86 -20.80 2.85
C ILE A 18 21.32 -20.33 2.91
N GLY A 19 21.59 -19.04 2.70
CA GLY A 19 22.93 -18.46 2.80
C GLY A 19 23.54 -18.55 4.20
N LEU A 20 22.72 -18.56 5.25
CA LEU A 20 23.18 -18.81 6.61
C LEU A 20 23.61 -20.27 6.83
N ILE A 21 22.87 -21.22 6.25
CA ILE A 21 23.15 -22.66 6.37
C ILE A 21 24.31 -23.09 5.45
N LYS A 22 24.39 -22.50 4.26
CA LYS A 22 25.35 -22.82 3.20
C LYS A 22 26.29 -21.63 3.00
N GLN A 23 27.55 -21.76 3.47
CA GLN A 23 28.61 -20.75 3.31
C GLN A 23 29.16 -20.67 1.86
N LYS A 24 28.28 -20.58 0.87
CA LYS A 24 28.66 -20.39 -0.54
C LYS A 24 28.58 -18.91 -0.88
N GLN A 25 29.69 -18.34 -1.34
CA GLN A 25 29.77 -16.92 -1.71
C GLN A 25 28.70 -16.51 -2.74
N CYS A 26 28.37 -17.39 -3.69
CA CYS A 26 27.36 -17.14 -4.71
C CYS A 26 25.95 -16.89 -4.10
N ILE A 27 25.57 -17.61 -3.04
CA ILE A 27 24.25 -17.47 -2.40
C ILE A 27 24.14 -16.11 -1.71
N ALA A 28 25.21 -15.66 -1.05
CA ALA A 28 25.27 -14.34 -0.44
C ALA A 28 25.17 -13.22 -1.50
N LEU A 29 25.81 -13.38 -2.65
CA LEU A 29 25.74 -12.42 -3.76
C LEU A 29 24.31 -12.31 -4.33
N ILE A 30 23.64 -13.45 -4.53
CA ILE A 30 22.24 -13.49 -5.00
C ILE A 30 21.32 -12.81 -3.99
N HIS A 31 21.52 -13.05 -2.68
CA HIS A 31 20.75 -12.40 -1.62
C HIS A 31 20.90 -10.88 -1.63
N ILE A 32 22.15 -10.39 -1.67
CA ILE A 32 22.45 -8.95 -1.72
C ILE A 32 21.87 -8.32 -3.00
N GLY A 33 22.03 -8.97 -4.15
CA GLY A 33 21.48 -8.52 -5.43
C GLY A 33 19.94 -8.42 -5.40
N GLY A 34 19.26 -9.42 -4.84
CA GLY A 34 17.81 -9.42 -4.67
C GLY A 34 17.31 -8.27 -3.79
N LEU A 35 18.01 -7.99 -2.69
CA LEU A 35 17.70 -6.86 -1.81
C LEU A 35 17.89 -5.51 -2.50
N MET A 36 18.93 -5.37 -3.33
CA MET A 36 19.15 -4.16 -4.14
C MET A 36 18.03 -3.93 -5.16
N ILE A 37 17.64 -4.98 -5.90
CA ILE A 37 16.52 -4.90 -6.86
C ILE A 37 15.23 -4.50 -6.14
N SER A 38 14.95 -5.11 -4.99
CA SER A 38 13.79 -4.78 -4.19
C SER A 38 13.82 -3.32 -3.69
N ALA A 39 14.99 -2.76 -3.37
CA ALA A 39 15.13 -1.36 -2.95
C ALA A 39 14.79 -0.39 -4.11
N ILE A 40 15.19 -0.73 -5.33
CA ILE A 40 14.86 0.07 -6.53
C ILE A 40 13.34 0.06 -6.77
N ILE A 41 12.69 -1.09 -6.63
CA ILE A 41 11.23 -1.21 -6.79
C ILE A 41 10.51 -0.35 -5.74
N GLU A 42 10.92 -0.42 -4.48
CA GLU A 42 10.34 0.38 -3.39
C GLU A 42 10.47 1.88 -3.64
N PHE A 43 11.62 2.33 -4.14
CA PHE A 43 11.85 3.73 -4.49
C PHE A 43 10.97 4.21 -5.66
N SER A 44 10.91 3.42 -6.74
CA SER A 44 10.04 3.69 -7.88
C SER A 44 8.56 3.71 -7.50
N THR A 45 8.15 2.80 -6.61
CA THR A 45 6.80 2.78 -6.05
C THR A 45 6.50 4.03 -5.24
N ALA A 46 7.40 4.44 -4.34
CA ALA A 46 7.19 5.61 -3.49
C ALA A 46 6.99 6.88 -4.32
N THR A 47 7.79 7.05 -5.37
CA THR A 47 7.68 8.18 -6.30
C THR A 47 6.38 8.12 -7.12
N MET A 48 6.05 6.96 -7.70
CA MET A 48 4.79 6.79 -8.45
C MET A 48 3.56 7.06 -7.57
N SER A 49 3.54 6.57 -6.33
CA SER A 49 2.45 6.82 -5.39
C SER A 49 2.29 8.29 -5.03
N ALA A 50 3.40 9.05 -4.96
CA ALA A 50 3.34 10.48 -4.72
C ALA A 50 2.74 11.24 -5.92
N VAL A 51 3.13 10.88 -7.15
CA VAL A 51 2.67 11.54 -8.39
C VAL A 51 1.22 11.20 -8.73
N SER A 52 0.80 9.95 -8.54
CA SER A 52 -0.56 9.50 -8.89
C SER A 52 -1.61 9.78 -7.80
N LYS A 53 -1.24 10.45 -6.71
CA LYS A 53 -2.13 10.72 -5.57
C LYS A 53 -3.40 11.48 -5.98
N ASP A 54 -3.24 12.53 -6.77
CA ASP A 54 -4.37 13.37 -7.19
C ASP A 54 -5.31 12.62 -8.14
N GLN A 55 -4.74 11.84 -9.07
CA GLN A 55 -5.52 10.99 -9.97
C GLN A 55 -6.32 9.93 -9.21
N PHE A 56 -5.73 9.35 -8.16
CA PHE A 56 -6.43 8.40 -7.29
C PHE A 56 -7.64 9.05 -6.61
N PHE A 57 -7.48 10.23 -5.99
CA PHE A 57 -8.61 10.91 -5.32
C PHE A 57 -9.68 11.37 -6.30
N MET A 58 -9.29 11.79 -7.51
CA MET A 58 -10.25 12.10 -8.58
C MET A 58 -11.07 10.87 -8.97
N LYS A 59 -10.43 9.72 -9.13
CA LYS A 59 -11.12 8.46 -9.46
C LYS A 59 -12.04 7.99 -8.33
N VAL A 60 -11.60 8.12 -7.08
CA VAL A 60 -12.44 7.84 -5.92
C VAL A 60 -13.67 8.75 -5.90
N ASN A 61 -13.50 10.05 -6.17
CA ASN A 61 -14.61 10.99 -6.23
C ASN A 61 -15.65 10.60 -7.30
N SER A 62 -15.20 10.27 -8.51
CA SER A 62 -16.10 9.83 -9.58
C SER A 62 -16.78 8.51 -9.25
N SER A 63 -16.03 7.52 -8.77
CA SER A 63 -16.56 6.20 -8.44
C SER A 63 -17.60 6.26 -7.32
N LEU A 64 -17.39 7.08 -6.28
CA LEU A 64 -18.38 7.21 -5.20
C LEU A 64 -19.66 7.94 -5.67
N HIS A 65 -19.56 8.91 -6.58
CA HIS A 65 -20.75 9.50 -7.20
C HIS A 65 -21.51 8.49 -8.05
N GLU A 66 -20.80 7.70 -8.85
CA GLU A 66 -21.37 6.61 -9.65
C GLU A 66 -22.03 5.54 -8.76
N SER A 67 -21.41 5.19 -7.63
CA SER A 67 -21.98 4.28 -6.64
C SER A 67 -23.34 4.76 -6.12
N VAL A 68 -23.53 6.07 -5.91
CA VAL A 68 -24.83 6.63 -5.50
C VAL A 68 -25.88 6.45 -6.59
N VAL A 69 -25.52 6.65 -7.86
CA VAL A 69 -26.44 6.50 -9.01
C VAL A 69 -26.91 5.05 -9.15
N HIS A 70 -25.99 4.08 -9.05
CA HIS A 70 -26.29 2.66 -9.22
C HIS A 70 -26.70 1.95 -7.91
N TYR A 71 -26.75 2.68 -6.79
CA TYR A 71 -26.96 2.12 -5.45
C TYR A 71 -28.21 1.24 -5.31
N HIS A 72 -29.31 1.54 -6.00
CA HIS A 72 -30.54 0.72 -5.95
C HIS A 72 -30.68 -0.24 -7.13
N GLN A 73 -29.78 -0.17 -8.11
CA GLN A 73 -29.81 -0.99 -9.32
C GLN A 73 -28.91 -2.22 -9.19
N ASP A 74 -27.80 -2.07 -8.48
CA ASP A 74 -26.78 -3.10 -8.32
C ASP A 74 -26.64 -3.50 -6.85
N PHE A 75 -26.81 -4.80 -6.58
CA PHE A 75 -26.77 -5.35 -5.23
C PHE A 75 -25.37 -5.30 -4.61
N ASP A 76 -24.32 -5.50 -5.41
CA ASP A 76 -22.95 -5.51 -4.94
C ASP A 76 -22.51 -4.09 -4.59
N ILE A 77 -22.80 -3.12 -5.47
CA ILE A 77 -22.56 -1.70 -5.20
C ILE A 77 -23.32 -1.26 -3.94
N LYS A 78 -24.58 -1.69 -3.79
CA LYS A 78 -25.38 -1.40 -2.60
C LYS A 78 -24.71 -1.89 -1.32
N ASN A 79 -24.27 -3.15 -1.31
CA ASN A 79 -23.70 -3.78 -0.12
C ASN A 79 -22.34 -3.15 0.25
N GLU A 80 -21.46 -2.95 -0.73
CA GLU A 80 -20.16 -2.31 -0.51
C GLU A 80 -20.31 -0.87 -0.02
N PHE A 81 -21.17 -0.09 -0.68
CA PHE A 81 -21.39 1.31 -0.31
C PHE A 81 -22.05 1.44 1.06
N ASN A 82 -22.95 0.53 1.43
CA ASN A 82 -23.49 0.47 2.79
C ASN A 82 -22.41 0.23 3.84
N ASN A 83 -21.53 -0.74 3.59
CA ASN A 83 -20.44 -1.03 4.50
C ASN A 83 -19.52 0.18 4.65
N LEU A 84 -19.21 0.87 3.55
CA LEU A 84 -18.43 2.10 3.55
C LEU A 84 -19.09 3.21 4.38
N GLN A 85 -20.39 3.47 4.16
CA GLN A 85 -21.15 4.49 4.90
C GLN A 85 -21.19 4.21 6.40
N MET A 86 -21.39 2.95 6.79
CA MET A 86 -21.40 2.54 8.20
C MET A 86 -20.01 2.60 8.83
N THR A 87 -18.97 2.15 8.13
CA THR A 87 -17.59 2.08 8.64
C THR A 87 -16.99 3.47 8.82
N LEU A 88 -17.21 4.37 7.86
CA LEU A 88 -16.66 5.72 7.89
C LEU A 88 -17.62 6.76 8.49
N GLY A 89 -18.85 6.36 8.83
CA GLY A 89 -19.86 7.26 9.39
C GLY A 89 -20.24 8.41 8.45
N CYS A 90 -20.32 8.15 7.15
CA CYS A 90 -20.64 9.14 6.10
C CYS A 90 -21.94 8.78 5.37
N CYS A 91 -22.48 9.71 4.58
CA CYS A 91 -23.67 9.47 3.77
C CYS A 91 -23.63 10.16 2.40
N GLY A 92 -23.93 9.39 1.35
CA GLY A 92 -23.83 9.86 -0.04
C GLY A 92 -22.38 10.11 -0.46
N ALA A 93 -22.18 10.57 -1.69
CA ALA A 93 -20.84 10.89 -2.18
C ALA A 93 -20.31 12.18 -1.54
N SER A 94 -21.05 13.27 -1.70
CA SER A 94 -20.78 14.59 -1.12
C SER A 94 -21.62 14.87 0.13
N TYR A 95 -22.88 14.44 0.13
CA TYR A 95 -23.80 14.53 1.28
C TYR A 95 -25.08 13.69 1.02
N PHE A 96 -25.93 13.51 2.03
CA PHE A 96 -27.12 12.64 1.94
C PHE A 96 -28.10 12.99 0.80
N ARG A 97 -28.22 14.29 0.46
CA ARG A 97 -29.08 14.77 -0.62
C ARG A 97 -28.65 14.34 -2.02
N ASP A 98 -27.49 13.72 -2.20
CA ASP A 98 -27.11 13.15 -3.50
C ASP A 98 -28.10 12.04 -3.93
N TYR A 99 -28.66 11.29 -2.98
CA TYR A 99 -29.78 10.38 -3.25
C TYR A 99 -31.06 11.11 -3.67
N LEU A 100 -31.37 12.25 -3.02
CA LEU A 100 -32.56 13.02 -3.34
C LEU A 100 -32.49 13.64 -4.75
N LYS A 101 -31.30 14.05 -5.20
CA LYS A 101 -31.08 14.61 -6.55
C LYS A 101 -31.42 13.63 -7.68
N ILE A 102 -31.28 12.33 -7.42
CA ILE A 102 -31.60 11.26 -8.37
C ILE A 102 -32.96 10.62 -8.08
N HIS A 103 -33.84 11.32 -7.35
CA HIS A 103 -35.17 10.85 -6.95
C HIS A 103 -35.16 9.51 -6.21
N SER A 104 -34.12 9.29 -5.41
CA SER A 104 -33.90 8.07 -4.66
C SER A 104 -34.06 8.27 -3.15
N THR A 105 -34.40 7.20 -2.45
CA THR A 105 -34.51 7.20 -0.99
C THR A 105 -33.14 7.09 -0.35
N THR A 106 -32.92 7.86 0.71
CA THR A 106 -31.72 7.76 1.53
C THR A 106 -31.68 6.39 2.21
N PRO A 107 -30.57 5.65 2.13
CA PRO A 107 -30.48 4.31 2.70
C PRO A 107 -30.40 4.33 4.23
N SER A 108 -30.81 3.22 4.85
CA SER A 108 -30.78 3.04 6.32
C SER A 108 -29.36 3.00 6.91
N SER A 109 -28.34 2.74 6.09
CA SER A 109 -26.93 2.84 6.46
C SER A 109 -26.50 4.27 6.76
N CYS A 110 -27.24 5.27 6.27
CA CYS A 110 -27.05 6.65 6.65
C CYS A 110 -27.74 6.94 8.00
N LYS A 111 -26.93 7.19 9.03
CA LYS A 111 -27.42 7.67 10.33
C LYS A 111 -27.65 9.19 10.29
N PRO A 112 -28.61 9.77 11.07
CA PRO A 112 -28.87 11.21 11.07
C PRO A 112 -27.63 12.08 11.35
N THR A 113 -26.70 11.58 12.19
CA THR A 113 -25.42 12.22 12.51
C THR A 113 -24.46 12.31 11.32
N SER A 114 -24.63 11.46 10.31
CA SER A 114 -23.76 11.34 9.13
C SER A 114 -24.27 12.13 7.92
N TYR A 115 -25.44 12.78 8.02
CA TYR A 115 -26.05 13.47 6.88
C TYR A 115 -25.25 14.70 6.44
N GLY A 116 -24.51 15.32 7.36
CA GLY A 116 -23.67 16.48 7.07
C GLY A 116 -22.31 16.17 6.43
N PHE A 117 -21.95 14.88 6.25
CA PHE A 117 -20.60 14.50 5.82
C PHE A 117 -20.61 13.42 4.72
N GLY A 118 -20.12 13.78 3.54
CA GLY A 118 -20.03 12.88 2.38
C GLY A 118 -18.88 11.89 2.45
N CYS A 119 -19.06 10.75 1.81
CA CYS A 119 -18.09 9.67 1.81
C CYS A 119 -16.81 9.97 1.03
N VAL A 120 -16.84 10.88 0.04
CA VAL A 120 -15.63 11.33 -0.67
C VAL A 120 -14.67 12.02 0.30
N ALA A 121 -15.18 12.91 1.15
CA ALA A 121 -14.36 13.59 2.15
C ALA A 121 -13.90 12.62 3.25
N ALA A 122 -14.77 11.71 3.68
CA ALA A 122 -14.48 10.70 4.70
C ALA A 122 -13.32 9.79 4.28
N ILE A 123 -13.44 9.17 3.11
CA ILE A 123 -12.41 8.27 2.59
C ILE A 123 -11.12 9.02 2.29
N THR A 124 -11.20 10.27 1.82
CA THR A 124 -10.01 11.08 1.55
C THR A 124 -9.22 11.33 2.82
N ARG A 125 -9.90 11.71 3.92
CA ARG A 125 -9.26 11.91 5.23
C ARG A 125 -8.67 10.62 5.79
N TYR A 126 -9.44 9.53 5.73
CA TYR A 126 -8.98 8.21 6.19
C TYR A 126 -7.73 7.75 5.43
N MET A 127 -7.77 7.83 4.10
CA MET A 127 -6.65 7.46 3.23
C MET A 127 -5.45 8.38 3.42
N GLN A 128 -5.66 9.68 3.63
CA GLN A 128 -4.56 10.61 3.93
C GLN A 128 -3.82 10.22 5.22
N GLN A 129 -4.55 9.88 6.29
CA GLN A 129 -3.94 9.43 7.54
C GLN A 129 -3.15 8.13 7.34
N TYR A 130 -3.72 7.18 6.58
CA TYR A 130 -3.05 5.91 6.26
C TYR A 130 -1.79 6.10 5.40
N ILE A 131 -1.82 6.99 4.41
CA ILE A 131 -0.65 7.32 3.56
C ILE A 131 0.50 7.88 4.39
N ILE A 132 0.21 8.75 5.37
CA ILE A 132 1.24 9.31 6.26
C ILE A 132 1.90 8.21 7.08
N LEU A 133 1.11 7.30 7.66
CA LEU A 133 1.63 6.15 8.42
C LEU A 133 2.49 5.24 7.55
N LEU A 134 2.02 4.91 6.34
CA LEU A 134 2.79 4.12 5.38
C LEU A 134 4.10 4.78 5.00
N MET A 135 4.11 6.09 4.75
CA MET A 135 5.33 6.83 4.42
C MET A 135 6.39 6.70 5.52
N TYR A 136 6.00 6.84 6.78
CA TYR A 136 6.90 6.67 7.92
C TYR A 136 7.44 5.23 8.01
N LEU A 137 6.58 4.22 7.85
CA LEU A 137 6.98 2.82 7.83
C LEU A 137 7.95 2.50 6.69
N CYS A 138 7.68 3.00 5.47
CA CYS A 138 8.56 2.85 4.33
C CYS A 138 9.92 3.52 4.56
N PHE A 139 9.96 4.69 5.19
CA PHE A 139 11.21 5.38 5.51
C PHE A 139 12.07 4.57 6.50
N ILE A 140 11.46 4.05 7.58
CA ILE A 140 12.17 3.17 8.52
C ILE A 140 12.69 1.93 7.80
N PHE A 141 11.84 1.27 7.02
CA PHE A 141 12.22 0.05 6.30
C PHE A 141 13.37 0.29 5.32
N ALA A 142 13.35 1.42 4.60
CA ALA A 142 14.43 1.82 3.69
C ALA A 142 15.76 2.01 4.43
N ILE A 143 15.75 2.65 5.61
CA ILE A 143 16.95 2.81 6.45
C ILE A 143 17.46 1.44 6.91
N LEU A 144 16.60 0.61 7.48
CA LEU A 144 16.97 -0.72 7.96
C LEU A 144 17.58 -1.58 6.85
N LYS A 145 16.97 -1.56 5.67
CA LYS A 145 17.44 -2.29 4.49
C LYS A 145 18.78 -1.73 3.98
N GLY A 146 18.95 -0.41 3.97
CA GLY A 146 20.23 0.22 3.60
C GLY A 146 21.37 -0.15 4.55
N ILE A 147 21.11 -0.14 5.86
CA ILE A 147 22.07 -0.59 6.87
C ILE A 147 22.39 -2.07 6.68
N TYR A 148 21.37 -2.91 6.51
CA TYR A 148 21.52 -4.34 6.30
C TYR A 148 22.40 -4.64 5.09
N VAL A 149 22.08 -4.04 3.93
CA VAL A 149 22.86 -4.22 2.70
C VAL A 149 24.31 -3.76 2.89
N THR A 150 24.53 -2.63 3.55
CA THR A 150 25.88 -2.12 3.82
C THR A 150 26.69 -3.11 4.66
N ILE A 151 26.10 -3.62 5.75
CA ILE A 151 26.74 -4.64 6.61
C ILE A 151 26.98 -5.93 5.81
N SER A 152 26.01 -6.40 5.02
CA SER A 152 26.15 -7.60 4.19
C SER A 152 27.30 -7.46 3.18
N ILE A 153 27.45 -6.31 2.54
CA ILE A 153 28.55 -6.04 1.60
C ILE A 153 29.89 -6.02 2.34
N LEU A 154 29.97 -5.38 3.51
CA LEU A 154 31.19 -5.35 4.32
C LEU A 154 31.62 -6.75 4.77
N LEU A 155 30.68 -7.56 5.25
CA LEU A 155 30.92 -8.95 5.63
C LEU A 155 31.35 -9.78 4.42
N PHE A 156 30.70 -9.61 3.27
CA PHE A 156 31.06 -10.29 2.03
C PHE A 156 32.50 -9.97 1.61
N ARG A 157 32.88 -8.68 1.59
CA ARG A 157 34.25 -8.25 1.26
C ARG A 157 35.29 -8.82 2.23
N LYS A 158 34.97 -8.90 3.52
CA LYS A 158 35.86 -9.47 4.54
C LYS A 158 36.08 -10.98 4.34
N THR A 159 35.03 -11.72 3.98
CA THR A 159 35.11 -13.16 3.70
C THR A 159 35.96 -13.45 2.46
N VAL A 160 35.72 -12.72 1.36
CA VAL A 160 36.51 -12.85 0.12
C VAL A 160 37.99 -12.49 0.35
N GLY A 161 38.26 -11.41 1.11
CA GLY A 161 39.63 -11.02 1.44
C GLY A 161 40.41 -12.07 2.24
N LYS A 162 39.74 -12.78 3.16
CA LYS A 162 40.37 -13.89 3.90
C LYS A 162 40.72 -15.07 3.00
N GLU A 163 39.83 -15.44 2.09
CA GLU A 163 40.03 -16.58 1.18
C GLU A 163 41.24 -16.35 0.25
N ASN A 164 41.40 -15.13 -0.28
CA ASN A 164 42.53 -14.76 -1.13
C ASN A 164 43.89 -14.65 -0.40
N SER A 165 43.90 -14.44 0.92
CA SER A 165 45.14 -14.39 1.72
C SER A 165 45.59 -15.76 2.25
N SER A 166 44.77 -16.79 2.08
CA SER A 166 45.06 -18.18 2.48
C SER A 166 45.48 -19.08 1.32
N VAL A 167 45.70 -18.50 0.13
CA VAL A 167 46.23 -19.16 -1.08
C VAL A 167 47.63 -18.66 -1.37
#